data_AF-A0A0B4F8N2-F1
#
_entry.id   AF-A0A0B4F8N2-F1
#
_cell.length_a   1.000
_cell.length_b   1.000
_cell.length_c   1.000
_cell.angle_alpha   90.00
_cell.angle_beta   90.00
_cell.angle_gamma   90.00
#
_symmetry.space_group_name_H-M   'P 1'
#
loop_
_entity.id
_entity.type
_entity.pdbx_description
1 polymer ?
#
loop_
_entity_poly.entity_id
_entity_poly.type
_entity_poly.pdbx_seq_one_letter_code
_entity_poly.pdbx_strand_id
1 'polypeptide(L)'
;MPTPKGWAVYQPGTTRLDAERTAQLCFQRYTNAPGNRGVRNFQSFNVIRNEKGEFNAYVERMGQIVDDAYANHRTNDNKDLFTDFDATRDRIAVLRMADHHRSLIPAMKTYFDQDLEIHIQDLGADPARPGERLEVVDFKTTVLAAKSTPARHEGEVNVERRIRFFLDGFYRREVGSGEEMKSSKVAREHLTLNKTYRKVADRARSCRG
;
A
#
# COMPACT_ATOMS: atom_id res chain seq x y z
N MET A 1 -0.62 22.36 -24.40
CA MET A 1 -0.96 21.97 -23.02
C MET A 1 -0.90 20.45 -22.95
N PRO A 2 -0.16 19.83 -22.01
CA PRO A 2 -0.25 18.38 -21.82
C PRO A 2 -1.71 18.06 -21.53
N THR A 3 -2.34 17.26 -22.38
CA THR A 3 -3.72 16.83 -22.16
C THR A 3 -3.75 16.03 -20.85
N PRO A 4 -4.63 16.35 -19.88
CA PRO A 4 -4.80 15.53 -18.70
C PRO A 4 -5.36 14.20 -19.16
N LYS A 5 -4.44 13.28 -19.41
CA LYS A 5 -4.65 11.86 -19.47
C LYS A 5 -5.54 11.53 -18.25
N GLY A 6 -6.83 11.24 -18.46
CA GLY A 6 -7.96 11.52 -17.54
C GLY A 6 -8.00 10.79 -16.19
N TRP A 7 -7.00 11.02 -15.34
CA TRP A 7 -6.87 10.43 -14.00
C TRP A 7 -6.87 11.48 -12.90
N ALA A 8 -6.36 12.68 -13.19
CA ALA A 8 -6.44 13.81 -12.28
C ALA A 8 -7.88 14.32 -12.24
N VAL A 9 -8.47 14.31 -11.04
CA VAL A 9 -9.75 14.96 -10.77
C VAL A 9 -9.46 16.22 -9.98
N TYR A 10 -10.10 17.32 -10.35
CA TYR A 10 -9.96 18.60 -9.67
C TYR A 10 -11.21 18.91 -8.87
N GLN A 11 -11.05 19.58 -7.74
CA GLN A 11 -12.17 20.02 -6.93
C GLN A 11 -12.99 21.06 -7.70
N PRO A 12 -14.33 21.00 -7.67
CA PRO A 12 -15.19 21.92 -8.42
C PRO A 12 -14.84 23.39 -8.18
N GLY A 13 -14.66 24.13 -9.26
CA GLY A 13 -14.35 25.57 -9.19
C GLY A 13 -12.91 25.92 -8.80
N THR A 14 -12.00 24.94 -8.74
CA THR A 14 -10.59 25.17 -8.37
C THR A 14 -9.63 24.47 -9.34
N THR A 15 -8.34 24.81 -9.23
CA THR A 15 -7.23 24.06 -9.83
C THR A 15 -6.61 23.05 -8.86
N ARG A 16 -7.24 22.82 -7.71
CA ARG A 16 -6.78 21.89 -6.67
C ARG A 16 -7.16 20.47 -7.04
N LEU A 17 -6.26 19.54 -6.80
CA LEU A 17 -6.52 18.13 -7.05
C LEU A 17 -7.49 17.61 -5.98
N ASP A 18 -8.52 16.89 -6.39
CA ASP A 18 -9.23 15.98 -5.52
C ASP A 18 -8.34 14.74 -5.31
N ALA A 19 -7.56 14.77 -4.23
CA ALA A 19 -6.59 13.73 -3.92
C ALA A 19 -7.25 12.36 -3.70
N GLU A 20 -8.45 12.34 -3.11
CA GLU A 20 -9.20 11.11 -2.88
C GLU A 20 -9.61 10.50 -4.22
N ARG A 21 -10.33 11.26 -5.05
CA ARG A 21 -10.85 10.76 -6.31
C ARG A 21 -9.73 10.44 -7.30
N THR A 22 -8.67 11.25 -7.32
CA THR A 22 -7.49 11.01 -8.14
C THR A 22 -6.78 9.72 -7.72
N ALA A 23 -6.59 9.49 -6.41
CA ALA A 23 -5.98 8.26 -5.90
C ALA A 23 -6.79 7.01 -6.31
N GLN A 24 -8.12 7.09 -6.25
CA GLN A 24 -9.01 6.02 -6.68
C GLN A 24 -8.83 5.68 -8.15
N LEU A 25 -8.87 6.67 -9.05
CA LEU A 25 -8.68 6.45 -10.48
C LEU A 25 -7.27 5.91 -10.80
N CYS A 26 -6.25 6.44 -10.13
CA CYS A 26 -4.87 5.96 -10.25
C CYS A 26 -4.74 4.49 -9.82
N PHE A 27 -5.38 4.10 -8.71
CA PHE A 27 -5.37 2.74 -8.20
C PHE A 27 -6.12 1.77 -9.12
N GLN A 28 -7.28 2.18 -9.64
CA GLN A 28 -8.12 1.37 -10.53
C GLN A 28 -7.58 1.20 -11.95
N ARG A 29 -6.67 2.08 -12.36
CA ARG A 29 -6.09 2.12 -13.72
C ARG A 29 -5.66 0.75 -14.24
N TYR A 30 -5.11 -0.08 -13.37
CA TYR A 30 -4.53 -1.36 -13.75
C TYR A 30 -5.40 -2.56 -13.40
N THR A 31 -6.65 -2.36 -12.95
CA THR A 31 -7.56 -3.45 -12.55
C THR A 31 -7.72 -4.49 -13.66
N ASN A 32 -7.82 -4.06 -14.93
CA ASN A 32 -8.02 -4.94 -16.08
C ASN A 32 -6.75 -5.05 -16.97
N ALA A 33 -5.58 -4.68 -16.46
CA ALA A 33 -4.37 -4.73 -17.26
C ALA A 33 -4.00 -6.19 -17.61
N PRO A 34 -3.67 -6.51 -18.88
CA PRO A 34 -3.21 -7.84 -19.26
C PRO A 34 -2.01 -8.28 -18.41
N GLY A 35 -2.03 -9.53 -17.92
CA GLY A 35 -0.99 -10.07 -17.04
C GLY A 35 -1.13 -9.67 -15.56
N ASN A 36 -2.19 -8.96 -15.18
CA ASN A 36 -2.43 -8.62 -13.79
C ASN A 36 -3.03 -9.81 -13.01
N ARG A 37 -2.25 -10.38 -12.07
CA ARG A 37 -2.63 -11.54 -11.24
C ARG A 37 -3.38 -11.13 -9.96
N GLY A 38 -4.30 -10.18 -10.07
CA GLY A 38 -5.06 -9.65 -8.92
C GLY A 38 -4.34 -8.54 -8.12
N VAL A 39 -3.18 -8.08 -8.58
CA VAL A 39 -2.40 -6.99 -7.94
C VAL A 39 -2.51 -5.74 -8.80
N ARG A 40 -3.38 -4.79 -8.45
CA ARG A 40 -3.61 -3.55 -9.23
C ARG A 40 -2.33 -2.70 -9.35
N ASN A 41 -1.50 -3.00 -10.34
CA ASN A 41 -0.20 -2.40 -10.51
C ASN A 41 0.17 -2.20 -11.98
N PHE A 42 1.00 -1.19 -12.20
CA PHE A 42 1.67 -1.02 -13.48
C PHE A 42 2.54 -2.24 -13.76
N GLN A 43 2.45 -2.76 -14.98
CA GLN A 43 3.30 -3.84 -15.45
C GLN A 43 4.75 -3.34 -15.56
N SER A 44 5.53 -3.58 -14.51
CA SER A 44 6.86 -2.97 -14.31
C SER A 44 7.83 -3.25 -15.46
N PHE A 45 7.71 -4.38 -16.15
CA PHE A 45 8.51 -4.69 -17.34
C PHE A 45 8.40 -3.62 -18.45
N ASN A 46 7.29 -2.89 -18.53
CA ASN A 46 7.10 -1.80 -19.50
C ASN A 46 7.99 -0.57 -19.24
N VAL A 47 8.45 -0.36 -18.01
CA VAL A 47 9.39 0.74 -17.66
C VAL A 47 10.79 0.23 -17.34
N ILE A 48 10.93 -1.04 -16.95
CA ILE A 48 12.24 -1.66 -16.66
C ILE A 48 13.09 -1.81 -17.93
N ARG A 49 12.50 -1.88 -19.14
CA ARG A 49 13.26 -2.04 -20.39
C ARG A 49 14.35 -0.96 -20.61
N ASN A 50 14.19 0.22 -20.01
CA ASN A 50 15.14 1.34 -20.09
C ASN A 50 15.70 1.76 -18.72
N GLU A 51 15.46 0.98 -17.68
CA GLU A 51 15.96 1.17 -16.32
C GLU A 51 16.92 0.04 -15.98
N LYS A 52 17.82 0.24 -15.02
CA LYS A 52 18.85 -0.76 -14.64
C LYS A 52 18.26 -1.99 -13.92
N GLY A 53 17.28 -2.65 -14.53
CA GLY A 53 16.72 -3.94 -14.11
C GLY A 53 15.76 -3.92 -12.92
N GLU A 54 15.57 -2.80 -12.21
CA GLU A 54 14.80 -2.81 -10.95
C GLU A 54 13.64 -1.78 -10.94
N PHE A 55 12.43 -2.25 -10.63
CA PHE A 55 11.24 -1.39 -10.48
C PHE A 55 11.38 -0.38 -9.33
N ASN A 56 12.06 -0.73 -8.25
CA ASN A 56 12.27 0.18 -7.13
C ASN A 56 13.15 1.36 -7.54
N ALA A 57 14.22 1.13 -8.31
CA ALA A 57 15.06 2.19 -8.85
C ALA A 57 14.25 3.16 -9.73
N TYR A 58 13.32 2.65 -10.55
CA TYR A 58 12.41 3.50 -11.33
C TYR A 58 11.53 4.38 -10.44
N VAL A 59 10.91 3.80 -9.42
CA VAL A 59 10.04 4.55 -8.50
C VAL A 59 10.83 5.56 -7.68
N GLU A 60 12.06 5.22 -7.26
CA GLU A 60 12.98 6.14 -6.59
C GLU A 60 13.38 7.31 -7.50
N ARG A 61 13.72 7.05 -8.76
CA ARG A 61 14.02 8.10 -9.74
C ARG A 61 12.83 9.02 -9.96
N MET A 62 11.62 8.46 -10.08
CA MET A 62 10.41 9.26 -10.20
C MET A 62 10.17 10.12 -8.95
N GLY A 63 10.41 9.57 -7.75
CA GLY A 63 10.39 10.33 -6.50
C GLY A 63 11.40 11.47 -6.51
N GLN A 64 12.64 11.19 -6.93
CA GLN A 64 13.70 12.19 -7.02
C GLN A 64 13.35 13.34 -7.97
N ILE A 65 12.78 13.03 -9.15
CA ILE A 65 12.36 14.07 -10.10
C ILE A 65 11.33 15.02 -9.47
N VAL A 66 10.39 14.48 -8.69
CA VAL A 66 9.38 15.31 -8.00
C VAL A 66 10.01 16.11 -6.86
N ASP A 67 10.95 15.53 -6.11
CA ASP A 67 11.67 16.23 -5.05
C ASP A 67 12.57 17.34 -5.59
N ASP A 68 13.27 17.10 -6.70
CA ASP A 68 14.07 18.12 -7.39
C ASP A 68 13.17 19.24 -7.92
N ALA A 69 12.00 18.90 -8.46
CA ALA A 69 11.03 19.89 -8.89
C ALA A 69 10.49 20.71 -7.72
N TYR A 70 10.27 20.09 -6.56
CA TYR A 70 9.89 20.79 -5.34
C TYR A 70 10.98 21.76 -4.90
N ALA A 71 12.23 21.30 -4.79
CA ALA A 71 13.34 22.10 -4.30
C ALA A 71 13.63 23.31 -5.20
N ASN A 72 13.51 23.15 -6.52
CA ASN A 72 13.93 24.16 -7.49
C ASN A 72 12.79 25.03 -8.05
N HIS A 73 11.54 24.57 -7.95
CA HIS A 73 10.40 25.24 -8.60
C HIS A 73 9.22 25.52 -7.67
N ARG A 74 9.29 25.19 -6.38
CA ARG A 74 8.26 25.57 -5.43
C ARG A 74 8.22 27.08 -5.24
N THR A 75 7.03 27.64 -5.37
CA THR A 75 6.66 29.02 -5.03
C THR A 75 5.44 29.00 -4.10
N ASN A 76 5.07 30.17 -3.57
CA ASN A 76 3.84 30.29 -2.78
C ASN A 76 2.58 29.97 -3.59
N ASP A 77 2.60 30.22 -4.89
CA ASP A 77 1.45 30.06 -5.78
C ASP A 77 1.22 28.60 -6.18
N ASN A 78 2.27 27.76 -6.14
CA ASN A 78 2.20 26.38 -6.60
C ASN A 78 2.45 25.32 -5.52
N LYS A 79 2.75 25.74 -4.27
CA LYS A 79 2.99 24.83 -3.13
C LYS A 79 1.87 23.80 -2.96
N ASP A 80 0.65 24.20 -3.26
CA ASP A 80 -0.55 23.38 -3.13
C ASP A 80 -0.54 22.19 -4.10
N LEU A 81 0.10 22.30 -5.27
CA LEU A 81 0.24 21.19 -6.22
C LEU A 81 1.07 20.04 -5.61
N PHE A 82 2.11 20.38 -4.86
CA PHE A 82 2.95 19.40 -4.19
C PHE A 82 2.25 18.76 -2.99
N THR A 83 1.51 19.56 -2.21
CA THR A 83 0.66 19.06 -1.12
C THR A 83 -0.40 18.08 -1.63
N ASP A 84 -1.09 18.46 -2.72
CA ASP A 84 -2.12 17.64 -3.35
C ASP A 84 -1.54 16.34 -3.94
N PHE A 85 -0.34 16.41 -4.52
CA PHE A 85 0.40 15.25 -5.01
C PHE A 85 0.76 14.28 -3.86
N ASP A 86 1.31 14.80 -2.75
CA ASP A 86 1.65 13.98 -1.59
C ASP A 86 0.42 13.33 -0.96
N ALA A 87 -0.68 14.09 -0.82
CA ALA A 87 -1.95 13.57 -0.34
C ALA A 87 -2.48 12.44 -1.22
N THR A 88 -2.39 12.60 -2.55
CA THR A 88 -2.79 11.56 -3.52
C THR A 88 -1.93 10.30 -3.36
N ARG A 89 -0.61 10.45 -3.25
CA ARG A 89 0.32 9.32 -3.03
C ARG A 89 -0.01 8.58 -1.73
N ASP A 90 -0.22 9.32 -0.64
CA ASP A 90 -0.49 8.74 0.68
C ASP A 90 -1.83 7.97 0.65
N ARG A 91 -2.84 8.48 -0.06
CA ARG A 91 -4.10 7.76 -0.25
C ARG A 91 -3.96 6.51 -1.11
N ILE A 92 -3.15 6.53 -2.17
CA ILE A 92 -2.82 5.33 -2.94
C ILE A 92 -2.13 4.29 -2.06
N ALA A 93 -1.21 4.71 -1.17
CA ALA A 93 -0.55 3.79 -0.24
C ALA A 93 -1.55 3.11 0.70
N VAL A 94 -2.56 3.84 1.20
CA VAL A 94 -3.66 3.26 1.99
C VAL A 94 -4.44 2.21 1.19
N LEU A 95 -4.84 2.53 -0.05
CA LEU A 95 -5.57 1.58 -0.91
C LEU A 95 -4.76 0.30 -1.17
N ARG A 96 -3.46 0.43 -1.43
CA ARG A 96 -2.56 -0.72 -1.64
C ARG A 96 -2.35 -1.55 -0.37
N MET A 97 -2.33 -0.92 0.79
CA MET A 97 -2.23 -1.59 2.09
C MET A 97 -3.48 -2.41 2.41
N ALA A 98 -4.67 -1.85 2.18
CA ALA A 98 -5.92 -2.57 2.33
C ALA A 98 -6.02 -3.73 1.34
N ASP A 99 -5.61 -3.54 0.08
CA ASP A 99 -5.62 -4.60 -0.93
C ASP A 99 -4.70 -5.77 -0.55
N HIS A 100 -3.51 -5.45 -0.03
CA HIS A 100 -2.59 -6.42 0.55
C HIS A 100 -3.22 -7.20 1.72
N HIS A 101 -3.91 -6.50 2.63
CA HIS A 101 -4.45 -7.11 3.84
C HIS A 101 -5.63 -8.04 3.60
N ARG A 102 -6.26 -8.01 2.43
CA ARG A 102 -7.26 -9.00 2.03
C ARG A 102 -6.70 -10.41 1.90
N SER A 103 -5.42 -10.55 1.55
CA SER A 103 -4.73 -11.85 1.59
C SER A 103 -4.17 -12.17 2.97
N LEU A 104 -3.79 -11.14 3.73
CA LEU A 104 -3.15 -11.30 5.05
C LEU A 104 -4.15 -11.69 6.14
N ILE A 105 -5.30 -11.02 6.20
CA ILE A 105 -6.31 -11.20 7.26
C ILE A 105 -6.79 -12.65 7.32
N PRO A 106 -7.21 -13.30 6.22
CA PRO A 106 -7.60 -14.71 6.26
C PRO A 106 -6.46 -15.61 6.71
N ALA A 107 -5.24 -15.39 6.20
CA ALA A 107 -4.07 -16.19 6.58
C ALA A 107 -3.71 -16.06 8.06
N MET A 108 -3.83 -14.85 8.62
CA MET A 108 -3.64 -14.62 10.05
C MET A 108 -4.73 -15.29 10.87
N LYS A 109 -5.99 -15.15 10.49
CA LYS A 109 -7.12 -15.80 11.17
C LYS A 109 -6.98 -17.32 11.16
N THR A 110 -6.53 -17.92 10.06
CA THR A 110 -6.27 -19.37 10.00
C THR A 110 -5.07 -19.78 10.86
N TYR A 111 -3.97 -19.02 10.83
CA TYR A 111 -2.75 -19.40 11.54
C TYR A 111 -2.89 -19.25 13.06
N PHE A 112 -3.55 -18.19 13.50
CA PHE A 112 -3.72 -17.89 14.91
C PHE A 112 -5.01 -18.44 15.49
N ASP A 113 -6.02 -18.76 14.66
CA ASP A 113 -7.32 -19.30 15.05
C ASP A 113 -7.85 -18.74 16.38
N GLN A 114 -7.88 -19.54 17.44
CA GLN A 114 -8.36 -19.16 18.77
C GLN A 114 -7.27 -18.61 19.71
N ASP A 115 -6.00 -18.61 19.28
CA ASP A 115 -4.85 -18.21 20.10
C ASP A 115 -4.59 -16.71 20.12
N LEU A 116 -5.06 -15.97 19.11
CA LEU A 116 -4.85 -14.52 19.02
C LEU A 116 -6.02 -13.85 18.33
N GLU A 117 -6.69 -12.95 19.05
CA GLU A 117 -7.69 -12.07 18.46
C GLU A 117 -7.01 -11.06 17.53
N ILE A 118 -7.35 -11.13 16.23
CA ILE A 118 -6.82 -10.21 15.22
C ILE A 118 -7.74 -8.98 15.12
N HIS A 119 -7.25 -7.83 15.57
CA HIS A 119 -7.98 -6.58 15.45
C HIS A 119 -7.84 -6.00 14.05
N ILE A 120 -8.98 -5.63 13.47
CA ILE A 120 -9.08 -5.06 12.13
C ILE A 120 -9.50 -3.61 12.25
N GLN A 121 -8.75 -2.72 11.60
CA GLN A 121 -9.11 -1.33 11.40
C GLN A 121 -9.84 -1.17 10.07
N ASP A 122 -11.03 -0.58 10.13
CA ASP A 122 -11.83 -0.20 8.97
C ASP A 122 -11.42 1.20 8.47
N LEU A 123 -11.01 1.28 7.21
CA LEU A 123 -10.54 2.50 6.54
C LEU A 123 -11.58 3.11 5.58
N GLY A 124 -12.83 2.62 5.63
CA GLY A 124 -13.94 3.09 4.83
C GLY A 124 -14.32 2.14 3.69
N ALA A 125 -15.18 2.62 2.78
CA ALA A 125 -15.61 1.85 1.62
C ALA A 125 -14.47 1.65 0.62
N ASP A 126 -14.40 0.48 -0.02
CA ASP A 126 -13.46 0.21 -1.11
C ASP A 126 -13.97 0.86 -2.40
N PRO A 127 -13.30 1.91 -2.89
CA PRO A 127 -13.75 2.64 -4.07
C PRO A 127 -13.65 1.81 -5.35
N ALA A 128 -12.86 0.73 -5.35
CA ALA A 128 -12.63 -0.14 -6.48
C ALA A 128 -13.38 -1.47 -6.39
N ARG A 129 -14.08 -1.73 -5.28
CA ARG A 129 -14.98 -2.88 -5.09
C ARG A 129 -16.25 -2.41 -4.37
N PRO A 130 -17.28 -1.98 -5.12
CA PRO A 130 -18.53 -1.51 -4.54
C PRO A 130 -19.13 -2.53 -3.57
N GLY A 131 -19.52 -2.08 -2.38
CA GLY A 131 -20.08 -2.93 -1.31
C GLY A 131 -19.05 -3.53 -0.37
N GLU A 132 -17.75 -3.40 -0.67
CA GLU A 132 -16.68 -3.90 0.19
C GLU A 132 -16.05 -2.79 1.05
N ARG A 133 -15.34 -3.19 2.12
CA ARG A 133 -14.63 -2.29 3.03
C ARG A 133 -13.12 -2.40 2.83
N LEU A 134 -12.41 -1.30 3.05
CA LEU A 134 -10.96 -1.28 3.14
C LEU A 134 -10.58 -1.66 4.56
N GLU A 135 -10.06 -2.86 4.73
CA GLU A 135 -9.71 -3.40 6.04
C GLU A 135 -8.21 -3.63 6.15
N VAL A 136 -7.65 -3.29 7.30
CA VAL A 136 -6.24 -3.54 7.61
C VAL A 136 -6.09 -4.16 8.99
N VAL A 137 -5.09 -5.02 9.16
CA VAL A 137 -4.73 -5.52 10.49
C VAL A 137 -4.17 -4.36 11.32
N ASP A 138 -4.78 -4.08 12.47
CA ASP A 138 -4.22 -3.19 13.47
C ASP A 138 -3.29 -4.00 14.38
N PHE A 139 -2.02 -4.11 13.95
CA PHE A 139 -1.00 -4.82 14.70
C PHE A 139 -0.77 -4.23 16.10
N LYS A 140 -0.92 -2.92 16.27
CA LYS A 140 -0.69 -2.26 17.55
C LYS A 140 -1.77 -2.68 18.53
N THR A 141 -3.04 -2.54 18.15
CA THR A 141 -4.16 -2.94 19.00
C THR A 141 -4.15 -4.45 19.23
N THR A 142 -3.85 -5.26 18.20
CA THR A 142 -3.67 -6.71 18.33
C THR A 142 -2.62 -7.09 19.39
N VAL A 143 -1.44 -6.49 19.35
CA VAL A 143 -0.37 -6.77 20.32
C VAL A 143 -0.73 -6.28 21.72
N LEU A 144 -1.34 -5.11 21.84
CA LEU A 144 -1.74 -4.54 23.14
C LEU A 144 -2.85 -5.35 23.81
N ALA A 145 -3.86 -5.77 23.04
CA ALA A 145 -4.94 -6.63 23.51
C ALA A 145 -4.38 -7.97 23.99
N ALA A 146 -3.53 -8.62 23.18
CA ALA A 146 -2.92 -9.90 23.53
C ALA A 146 -2.05 -9.87 24.80
N LYS A 147 -1.35 -8.76 25.05
CA LYS A 147 -0.60 -8.54 26.29
C LYS A 147 -1.51 -8.37 27.51
N SER A 148 -2.78 -8.02 27.31
CA SER A 148 -3.74 -7.75 28.39
C SER A 148 -4.68 -8.94 28.67
N THR A 149 -4.57 -10.04 27.92
CA THR A 149 -5.42 -11.23 28.05
C THR A 149 -4.85 -12.21 29.10
N PRO A 150 -5.65 -12.68 30.08
CA PRO A 150 -5.20 -13.66 31.07
C PRO A 150 -4.73 -14.98 30.43
N ALA A 151 -3.74 -15.61 31.07
CA ALA A 151 -2.85 -16.70 30.64
C ALA A 151 -3.43 -18.00 30.02
N ARG A 152 -4.68 -18.06 29.55
CA ARG A 152 -5.23 -19.22 28.82
C ARG A 152 -4.69 -19.38 27.39
N HIS A 153 -4.12 -18.33 26.80
CA HIS A 153 -3.55 -18.35 25.45
C HIS A 153 -2.23 -17.57 25.47
N GLU A 154 -1.09 -18.22 25.77
CA GLU A 154 0.26 -17.61 25.81
C GLU A 154 0.25 -16.09 26.01
N GLY A 155 -0.31 -15.66 27.15
CA GLY A 155 -0.35 -14.26 27.50
C GLY A 155 1.07 -13.75 27.68
N GLU A 156 1.30 -12.54 27.17
CA GLU A 156 2.42 -11.65 27.50
C GLU A 156 3.76 -11.85 26.80
N VAL A 157 4.33 -13.06 26.72
CA VAL A 157 5.74 -13.21 26.30
C VAL A 157 5.84 -13.62 24.84
N ASN A 158 6.27 -12.69 23.97
CA ASN A 158 6.64 -12.91 22.56
C ASN A 158 5.50 -12.91 21.50
N VAL A 159 4.30 -12.35 21.75
CA VAL A 159 3.27 -12.19 20.68
C VAL A 159 3.83 -11.50 19.43
N GLU A 160 4.66 -10.47 19.61
CA GLU A 160 5.34 -9.77 18.52
C GLU A 160 6.30 -10.69 17.74
N ARG A 161 6.93 -11.66 18.41
CA ARG A 161 7.79 -12.66 17.76
C ARG A 161 6.95 -13.66 16.98
N ARG A 162 5.81 -14.10 17.53
CA ARG A 162 4.87 -15.01 16.84
C ARG A 162 4.30 -14.37 15.59
N ILE A 163 3.86 -13.12 15.67
CA ILE A 163 3.43 -12.33 14.50
C ILE A 163 4.57 -12.23 13.49
N ARG A 164 5.79 -11.88 13.91
CA ARG A 164 6.95 -11.84 13.01
C ARG A 164 7.23 -13.18 12.34
N PHE A 165 7.19 -14.28 13.10
CA PHE A 165 7.42 -15.63 12.59
C PHE A 165 6.36 -16.02 11.55
N PHE A 166 5.08 -15.72 11.83
CA PHE A 166 4.01 -15.90 10.86
C PHE A 166 4.26 -15.09 9.59
N LEU A 167 4.56 -13.79 9.71
CA LEU A 167 4.81 -12.92 8.55
C LEU A 167 6.01 -13.42 7.75
N ASP A 168 7.10 -13.80 8.40
CA ASP A 168 8.27 -14.39 7.75
C ASP A 168 7.88 -15.66 6.96
N GLY A 169 7.12 -16.58 7.56
CA GLY A 169 6.64 -17.78 6.89
C GLY A 169 5.66 -17.49 5.74
N PHE A 170 4.75 -16.54 5.94
CA PHE A 170 3.76 -16.13 4.94
C PHE A 170 4.43 -15.49 3.72
N TYR A 171 5.48 -14.69 3.92
CA TYR A 171 6.21 -14.02 2.84
C TYR A 171 7.44 -14.77 2.33
N ARG A 172 7.82 -15.93 2.88
CA ARG A 172 8.93 -16.76 2.35
C ARG A 172 8.49 -18.06 1.69
N ARG A 173 7.19 -18.42 1.74
CA ARG A 173 6.69 -19.63 1.08
C ARG A 173 6.89 -19.54 -0.45
N GLU A 174 7.95 -20.18 -0.95
CA GLU A 174 8.29 -20.26 -2.37
C GLU A 174 7.82 -21.57 -3.04
N VAL A 175 7.42 -22.59 -2.27
CA VAL A 175 7.21 -23.95 -2.80
C VAL A 175 5.91 -24.55 -2.26
N GLY A 176 4.97 -24.91 -3.17
CA GLY A 176 3.71 -25.61 -2.89
C GLY A 176 2.73 -25.55 -4.06
N SER A 177 1.67 -26.35 -4.05
CA SER A 177 0.57 -26.30 -5.05
C SER A 177 -0.76 -26.07 -4.32
N GLY A 178 -1.41 -24.92 -4.55
CA GLY A 178 -2.72 -24.60 -3.93
C GLY A 178 -3.08 -23.11 -3.93
N GLU A 179 -4.29 -22.79 -3.44
CA GLU A 179 -4.79 -21.40 -3.31
C GLU A 179 -3.98 -20.56 -2.30
N GLU A 180 -3.50 -21.17 -1.22
CA GLU A 180 -2.65 -20.49 -0.23
C GLU A 180 -1.34 -19.96 -0.83
N MET A 181 -0.75 -20.66 -1.80
CA MET A 181 0.46 -20.19 -2.48
C MET A 181 0.16 -18.97 -3.36
N LYS A 182 -1.00 -18.95 -4.03
CA LYS A 182 -1.42 -17.79 -4.84
C LYS A 182 -1.57 -16.56 -3.94
N SER A 183 -2.19 -16.71 -2.77
CA SER A 183 -2.34 -15.64 -1.77
C SER A 183 -1.00 -15.15 -1.22
N SER A 184 -0.05 -16.04 -0.90
CA SER A 184 1.30 -15.67 -0.44
C SER A 184 2.10 -14.92 -1.53
N LYS A 185 2.04 -15.38 -2.79
CA LYS A 185 2.71 -14.70 -3.90
C LYS A 185 2.14 -13.29 -4.14
N VAL A 186 0.82 -13.18 -4.22
CA VAL A 186 0.10 -11.90 -4.35
C VAL A 186 0.44 -10.97 -3.19
N ALA A 187 0.43 -11.47 -1.95
CA ALA A 187 0.77 -10.68 -0.78
C ALA A 187 2.22 -10.18 -0.79
N ARG A 188 3.19 -10.97 -1.26
CA ARG A 188 4.58 -10.54 -1.43
C ARG A 188 4.74 -9.43 -2.47
N GLU A 189 4.05 -9.57 -3.60
CA GLU A 189 4.02 -8.55 -4.66
C GLU A 189 3.45 -7.23 -4.11
N HIS A 190 2.35 -7.30 -3.36
CA HIS A 190 1.79 -6.15 -2.65
C HIS A 190 2.74 -5.56 -1.60
N LEU A 191 3.38 -6.39 -0.77
CA LEU A 191 4.30 -5.94 0.28
C LEU A 191 5.49 -5.17 -0.32
N THR A 192 6.03 -5.66 -1.44
CA THR A 192 7.10 -4.98 -2.17
C THR A 192 6.64 -3.59 -2.59
N LEU A 193 5.47 -3.47 -3.22
CA LEU A 193 4.90 -2.18 -3.62
C LEU A 193 4.68 -1.25 -2.43
N ASN A 194 4.12 -1.74 -1.33
CA ASN A 194 3.89 -0.94 -0.13
C ASN A 194 5.19 -0.38 0.45
N LYS A 195 6.26 -1.19 0.50
CA LYS A 195 7.59 -0.74 0.94
C LYS A 195 8.14 0.37 0.04
N THR A 196 7.97 0.24 -1.27
CA THR A 196 8.44 1.25 -2.24
C THR A 196 7.71 2.59 -2.05
N TYR A 197 6.37 2.58 -1.92
CA TYR A 197 5.59 3.80 -1.66
C TYR A 197 6.00 4.46 -0.34
N ARG A 198 6.21 3.67 0.71
CA ARG A 198 6.68 4.18 2.01
C ARG A 198 8.06 4.82 1.92
N LYS A 199 9.02 4.17 1.25
CA LYS A 199 10.38 4.70 1.06
C LYS A 199 10.35 6.05 0.34
N VAL A 200 9.54 6.19 -0.71
CA VAL A 200 9.38 7.47 -1.42
C VAL A 200 8.71 8.53 -0.54
N ALA A 201 7.69 8.15 0.23
CA ALA A 201 7.02 9.08 1.15
C ALA A 201 7.97 9.59 2.25
N ASP A 202 8.74 8.69 2.86
CA ASP A 202 9.71 9.04 3.92
C ASP A 202 10.82 9.95 3.35
N ARG A 203 11.31 9.68 2.14
CA ARG A 203 12.29 10.54 1.44
C ARG A 203 11.72 11.92 1.16
N ALA A 204 10.54 12.01 0.56
CA ALA A 204 9.90 13.29 0.26
C ALA A 204 9.69 14.13 1.53
N ARG A 205 9.31 13.50 2.65
CA ARG A 205 9.19 14.18 3.94
C ARG A 205 10.55 14.66 4.47
N SER A 206 11.62 13.88 4.30
CA SER A 206 12.97 14.27 4.73
C SER A 206 13.58 15.40 3.90
N CYS A 207 13.28 15.48 2.60
CA CYS A 207 13.80 16.52 1.71
C CYS A 207 13.02 17.85 1.78
N ARG A 208 11.84 17.84 2.39
CA ARG A 208 10.91 18.99 2.46
C ARG A 208 10.66 19.48 3.90
N GLY A 209 11.28 18.82 4.88
CA GLY A 209 11.26 19.18 6.30
C GLY A 209 12.27 20.25 6.64
#